data_AF-A0A4Y8PTA6-F1
#
_entry.id   AF-A0A4Y8PTA6-F1
#
_cell.length_a   1.000
_cell.length_b   1.000
_cell.length_c   1.000
_cell.angle_alpha   90.00
_cell.angle_beta   90.00
_cell.angle_gamma   90.00
#
_symmetry.space_group_name_H-M   'P 1'
#
loop_
_entity.id
_entity.type
_entity.pdbx_description
1 polymer ?
#
loop_
_entity_poly.entity_id
_entity_poly.type
_entity_poly.pdbx_seq_one_letter_code
_entity_poly.pdbx_strand_id
1 'polypeptide(L)'
;MNRSEVILELQLLPELVKQAESAYSDAVADLAWAKHRLAGRECEIMNEGRITGKNEQQRQAELWPHTEELQQEVLKLETALDKAKVEFHFYKRKLDNCQIIARLMTIL
;
A
#
# COMPACT_ATOMS: atom_id res chain seq x y z
N MET A 1 7.00 2.01 -30.97
CA MET A 1 8.25 2.29 -30.25
C MET A 1 9.40 2.14 -31.21
N ASN A 2 10.16 3.20 -31.45
CA ASN A 2 11.40 3.15 -32.23
C ASN A 2 12.58 2.76 -31.32
N ARG A 3 13.75 2.42 -31.91
CA ARG A 3 14.93 1.94 -31.17
C ARG A 3 15.40 2.92 -30.10
N SER A 4 15.39 4.21 -30.40
CA SER A 4 15.84 5.27 -29.48
C SER A 4 14.91 5.42 -28.27
N GLU A 5 13.59 5.34 -28.48
CA GLU A 5 12.58 5.35 -27.40
C GLU A 5 12.78 4.16 -26.46
N VAL A 6 13.03 2.96 -27.00
CA VAL A 6 13.26 1.75 -26.19
C VAL A 6 14.49 1.90 -25.30
N ILE A 7 15.58 2.44 -25.84
CA ILE A 7 16.82 2.65 -25.07
C ILE A 7 16.60 3.67 -23.95
N LEU A 8 15.90 4.77 -24.23
CA LEU A 8 15.62 5.81 -23.24
C LEU A 8 14.70 5.27 -22.13
N GLU A 9 13.65 4.53 -22.49
CA GLU A 9 12.76 3.88 -21.53
C GLU A 9 13.51 2.83 -20.68
N LEU A 10 14.42 2.04 -21.26
CA LEU A 10 15.23 1.07 -20.50
C LEU A 10 16.19 1.73 -19.50
N GLN A 11 16.61 2.97 -19.75
CA GLN A 11 17.44 3.74 -18.81
C GLN A 11 16.60 4.32 -17.66
N LEU A 12 15.36 4.72 -17.92
CA LEU A 12 14.49 5.40 -16.95
C LEU A 12 13.66 4.43 -16.10
N LEU A 13 13.09 3.40 -16.71
CA LEU A 13 12.13 2.50 -16.07
C LEU A 13 12.67 1.78 -14.82
N PRO A 14 13.94 1.33 -14.75
CA PRO A 14 14.47 0.71 -13.54
C PRO A 14 14.42 1.64 -12.32
N GLU A 15 14.70 2.93 -12.50
CA GLU A 15 14.66 3.92 -11.42
C GLU A 15 13.20 4.20 -11.00
N LEU A 16 12.28 4.29 -11.94
CA LEU A 16 10.84 4.43 -11.64
C LEU A 16 10.28 3.20 -10.91
N VAL A 17 10.70 1.98 -11.29
CA VAL A 17 10.33 0.75 -10.58
C VAL A 17 10.84 0.80 -9.14
N LYS A 18 12.10 1.19 -8.93
CA LYS A 18 12.70 1.30 -7.60
C LYS A 18 11.98 2.32 -6.72
N GLN A 19 11.64 3.49 -7.28
CA GLN A 19 10.88 4.52 -6.55
C GLN A 19 9.49 4.04 -6.17
N ALA A 20 8.78 3.39 -7.11
CA ALA A 20 7.45 2.83 -6.83
C ALA A 20 7.50 1.65 -5.84
N GLU A 21 8.55 0.84 -5.86
CA GLU A 21 8.78 -0.24 -4.89
C GLU A 21 9.04 0.29 -3.48
N SER A 22 9.83 1.36 -3.35
CA SER A 22 10.03 2.05 -2.08
C SER A 22 8.71 2.59 -1.55
N ALA A 23 7.97 3.34 -2.36
CA ALA A 23 6.68 3.91 -1.97
C ALA A 23 5.66 2.83 -1.58
N TYR A 24 5.64 1.70 -2.29
CA TYR A 24 4.81 0.55 -1.93
C TYR A 24 5.22 -0.06 -0.58
N SER A 25 6.52 -0.24 -0.36
CA SER A 25 7.05 -0.80 0.90
C SER A 25 6.76 0.11 2.09
N ASP A 26 6.92 1.42 1.93
CA ASP A 26 6.61 2.42 2.94
C ASP A 26 5.10 2.39 3.27
N ALA A 27 4.23 2.36 2.26
CA ALA A 27 2.78 2.26 2.46
C ALA A 27 2.35 0.96 3.19
N VAL A 28 3.04 -0.16 2.94
CA VAL A 28 2.81 -1.41 3.69
C VAL A 28 3.17 -1.23 5.16
N ALA A 29 4.33 -0.61 5.44
CA ALA A 29 4.80 -0.38 6.80
C ALA A 29 3.86 0.58 7.55
N ASP A 30 3.45 1.68 6.92
CA ASP A 30 2.55 2.67 7.50
C ASP A 30 1.19 2.05 7.84
N LEU A 31 0.63 1.25 6.93
CA LEU A 31 -0.62 0.53 7.19
C LEU A 31 -0.50 -0.43 8.37
N ALA A 32 0.61 -1.17 8.45
CA ALA A 32 0.85 -2.09 9.55
C ALA A 32 0.92 -1.34 10.89
N TRP A 33 1.63 -0.21 10.93
CA TRP A 33 1.71 0.65 12.11
C TRP A 33 0.35 1.21 12.53
N ALA A 34 -0.44 1.70 11.58
CA ALA A 34 -1.78 2.22 11.88
C ALA A 34 -2.72 1.14 12.43
N LYS A 35 -2.68 -0.08 11.86
CA LYS A 35 -3.42 -1.23 12.37
C LYS A 35 -2.98 -1.63 13.78
N HIS A 36 -1.67 -1.62 14.06
CA HIS A 36 -1.16 -1.86 15.40
C HIS A 36 -1.63 -0.81 16.40
N ARG A 37 -1.64 0.48 16.01
CA ARG A 37 -2.12 1.55 16.88
C ARG A 37 -3.62 1.46 17.17
N LEU A 38 -4.41 1.11 16.16
CA LEU A 38 -5.84 0.82 16.33
C LEU A 38 -6.06 -0.32 17.32
N ALA A 39 -5.40 -1.47 17.11
CA ALA A 39 -5.54 -2.63 18.00
C ALA A 39 -5.06 -2.33 19.43
N GLY A 40 -3.97 -1.56 19.58
CA GLY A 40 -3.50 -1.10 20.88
C GLY A 40 -4.55 -0.26 21.59
N ARG A 41 -5.18 0.68 20.86
CA ARG A 41 -6.24 1.53 21.42
C ARG A 41 -7.48 0.73 21.82
N GLU A 42 -7.90 -0.22 21.00
CA GLU A 42 -9.02 -1.12 21.31
C GLU A 42 -8.75 -1.91 22.61
N CYS A 43 -7.54 -2.47 22.76
CA CYS A 43 -7.12 -3.16 23.98
C CYS A 43 -7.17 -2.26 25.22
N GLU A 44 -6.70 -1.01 25.11
CA GLU A 44 -6.78 -0.03 26.22
C GLU A 44 -8.23 0.21 26.65
N ILE A 45 -9.13 0.49 25.70
CA ILE A 45 -10.54 0.79 25.99
C ILE A 45 -11.24 -0.41 26.63
N MET A 46 -10.93 -1.62 26.16
CA MET A 46 -11.43 -2.85 26.77
C MET A 46 -10.92 -3.03 28.21
N ASN A 47 -9.63 -2.77 28.45
CA ASN A 47 -9.03 -2.87 29.79
C ASN A 47 -9.57 -1.82 30.78
N GLU A 48 -9.95 -0.64 30.28
CA GLU A 48 -10.60 0.40 31.08
C GLU A 48 -12.05 0.04 31.49
N GLY A 49 -12.59 -1.09 31.01
CA GLY A 49 -13.93 -1.57 31.35
C GLY A 49 -15.06 -0.74 30.72
N ARG A 50 -14.75 0.08 29.70
CA ARG A 50 -15.73 0.92 29.00
C ARG A 50 -16.64 0.15 28.04
N ILE A 51 -16.26 -1.09 27.71
CA ILE A 51 -16.99 -1.97 26.80
C ILE A 51 -17.75 -3.00 27.62
N THR A 52 -19.07 -3.02 27.48
CA THR A 52 -19.99 -3.92 28.18
C THR A 52 -20.75 -4.86 27.24
N GLY A 53 -20.56 -4.70 25.92
CA GLY A 53 -21.22 -5.49 24.89
C GLY A 53 -21.08 -7.00 25.09
N LYS A 54 -22.22 -7.68 25.15
CA LYS A 54 -22.28 -9.14 25.38
C LYS A 54 -21.97 -9.94 24.11
N ASN A 55 -22.14 -9.31 22.95
CA ASN A 55 -21.80 -9.87 21.65
C ASN A 55 -20.86 -8.93 20.88
N GLU A 56 -20.30 -9.42 19.77
CA GLU A 56 -19.28 -8.69 19.00
C GLU A 56 -19.78 -7.38 18.40
N GLN A 57 -21.00 -7.37 17.86
CA GLN A 57 -21.58 -6.15 17.27
C GLN A 57 -21.76 -5.04 18.31
N GLN A 58 -22.19 -5.37 19.53
CA GLN A 58 -22.31 -4.40 20.62
C GLN A 58 -20.94 -3.87 21.04
N ARG A 59 -19.95 -4.75 21.20
CA ARG A 59 -18.58 -4.33 21.53
C ARG A 59 -18.02 -3.38 20.48
N GLN A 60 -18.21 -3.70 19.21
CA GLN A 60 -17.69 -2.89 18.12
C GLN A 60 -18.41 -1.54 18.01
N ALA A 61 -19.72 -1.50 18.27
CA ALA A 61 -20.46 -0.24 18.35
C ALA A 61 -20.02 0.63 19.53
N GLU A 62 -19.66 0.03 20.67
CA GLU A 62 -19.14 0.74 21.85
C GLU A 62 -17.68 1.21 21.67
N LEU A 63 -16.87 0.48 20.88
CA LEU A 63 -15.51 0.89 20.53
C LEU A 63 -15.49 2.05 19.53
N TRP A 64 -16.46 2.09 18.62
CA TRP A 64 -16.48 3.04 17.49
C TRP A 64 -16.20 4.50 17.88
N PRO A 65 -16.88 5.10 18.88
CA PRO A 65 -16.66 6.50 19.26
C PRO A 65 -15.24 6.80 19.77
N HIS A 66 -14.48 5.76 20.15
CA HIS A 66 -13.14 5.87 20.70
C HIS A 66 -12.04 5.52 19.70
N THR A 67 -12.40 4.90 18.56
CA THR A 67 -11.46 4.41 17.55
C THR A 67 -11.74 4.93 16.15
N GLU A 68 -12.83 5.68 15.94
CA GLU A 68 -13.26 6.16 14.62
C GLU A 68 -12.12 6.82 13.83
N GLU A 69 -11.38 7.75 14.44
CA GLU A 69 -10.28 8.46 13.78
C GLU A 69 -9.18 7.50 13.29
N LEU A 70 -8.81 6.52 14.13
CA LEU A 70 -7.81 5.50 13.80
C LEU A 70 -8.32 4.56 12.70
N GLN A 71 -9.60 4.21 12.72
CA GLN A 71 -10.20 3.40 11.66
C GLN A 71 -10.24 4.16 10.32
N GLN A 72 -10.61 5.44 10.33
CA GLN A 72 -10.56 6.29 9.14
C GLN A 72 -9.13 6.41 8.59
N GLU A 73 -8.13 6.50 9.46
CA GLU A 73 -6.73 6.52 9.05
C GLU A 73 -6.29 5.20 8.42
N VAL A 74 -6.65 4.05 9.01
CA VAL A 74 -6.42 2.74 8.40
C VAL A 74 -7.02 2.70 7.00
N LEU A 75 -8.28 3.11 6.82
CA LEU A 75 -8.94 3.12 5.49
C LEU A 75 -8.21 4.02 4.47
N LYS A 76 -7.72 5.19 4.90
CA LYS A 76 -6.93 6.08 4.05
C LYS A 76 -5.62 5.43 3.62
N LEU A 77 -4.93 4.77 4.55
CA LEU A 77 -3.66 4.08 4.28
C LEU A 77 -3.86 2.82 3.42
N GLU A 78 -4.97 2.09 3.58
CA GLU A 78 -5.34 0.99 2.68
C GLU A 78 -5.52 1.50 1.24
N THR A 79 -6.21 2.62 1.08
CA THR A 79 -6.39 3.26 -0.23
C THR A 79 -5.05 3.73 -0.82
N ALA A 80 -4.14 4.25 0.01
CA ALA A 80 -2.81 4.67 -0.42
C ALA A 80 -1.94 3.47 -0.84
N LEU A 81 -1.99 2.38 -0.07
CA LEU A 81 -1.31 1.13 -0.38
C LEU A 81 -1.78 0.54 -1.71
N ASP A 82 -3.09 0.52 -1.95
CA ASP A 82 -3.65 0.01 -3.20
C ASP A 82 -3.17 0.84 -4.41
N LYS A 83 -3.09 2.17 -4.27
CA LYS A 83 -2.54 3.04 -5.32
C LYS A 83 -1.06 2.75 -5.58
N ALA A 84 -0.25 2.68 -4.53
CA ALA A 84 1.18 2.40 -4.65
C ALA A 84 1.43 1.01 -5.27
N LYS A 85 0.60 0.02 -4.92
CA LYS A 85 0.66 -1.33 -5.50
C LYS A 85 0.38 -1.32 -7.00
N VAL A 86 -0.66 -0.59 -7.42
CA VAL A 86 -1.00 -0.45 -8.84
C VAL A 86 0.14 0.21 -9.60
N GLU A 87 0.72 1.28 -9.06
CA GLU A 87 1.83 2.01 -9.67
C GLU A 87 3.09 1.15 -9.80
N PHE A 88 3.48 0.44 -8.75
CA PHE A 88 4.59 -0.51 -8.78
C PHE A 88 4.38 -1.59 -9.85
N HIS A 89 3.19 -2.22 -9.87
CA HIS A 89 2.89 -3.24 -10.88
C HIS A 89 2.86 -2.67 -12.30
N PHE A 90 2.42 -1.44 -12.47
CA PHE A 90 2.44 -0.77 -13.77
C PHE A 90 3.87 -0.60 -14.29
N TYR A 91 4.77 0.00 -13.51
CA TYR A 91 6.15 0.21 -13.94
C TYR A 91 6.90 -1.11 -14.12
N LYS A 92 6.66 -2.10 -13.27
CA LYS A 92 7.24 -3.43 -13.41
C LYS A 92 6.85 -4.09 -14.74
N ARG A 93 5.56 -4.12 -15.05
CA ARG A 93 5.08 -4.66 -16.35
C ARG A 93 5.60 -3.84 -17.53
N LYS A 94 5.70 -2.52 -17.40
CA LYS A 94 6.24 -1.66 -18.45
C LYS A 94 7.72 -1.97 -18.71
N LEU A 95 8.52 -2.18 -17.67
CA LEU A 95 9.92 -2.60 -17.79
C LEU A 95 10.04 -3.97 -18.45
N ASP A 96 9.27 -4.96 -17.99
CA ASP A 96 9.28 -6.32 -18.54
C ASP A 96 8.94 -6.30 -20.04
N ASN A 97 7.91 -5.55 -20.44
CA ASN A 97 7.52 -5.38 -21.83
C ASN A 97 8.61 -4.67 -22.65
N CYS A 98 9.24 -3.64 -22.09
CA CYS A 98 10.32 -2.91 -22.75
C CYS A 98 11.55 -3.79 -23.00
N GLN A 99 11.91 -4.64 -22.03
CA GLN A 99 12.98 -5.62 -22.17
C GLN A 99 12.66 -6.67 -23.25
N ILE A 100 11.41 -7.14 -23.33
CA ILE A 100 10.98 -8.05 -24.40
C ILE A 100 11.12 -7.39 -25.77
N ILE A 101 10.63 -6.15 -25.92
CA ILE A 101 10.75 -5.41 -27.18
C ILE A 101 12.22 -5.21 -27.55
N ALA A 102 13.07 -4.85 -26.60
CA ALA A 102 14.50 -4.66 -26.83
C ALA A 102 15.20 -5.93 -27.33
N ARG A 103 14.87 -7.10 -26.77
CA ARG A 103 15.36 -8.40 -27.25
C ARG A 103 14.90 -8.70 -28.67
N LEU A 104 13.62 -8.46 -28.97
CA LEU A 104 13.07 -8.64 -30.33
C LEU A 104 13.72 -7.70 -31.35
N MET A 105 14.18 -6.53 -30.91
CA MET A 105 14.90 -5.55 -31.73
C MET A 105 16.41 -5.76 -31.75
N THR A 106 16.96 -6.82 -31.14
CA THR A 106 18.41 -7.10 -31.04
C THR A 106 19.21 -5.97 -30.39
N ILE A 107 18.60 -5.25 -29.45
CA ILE A 107 19.24 -4.20 -28.64
C ILE A 107 19.92 -4.83 -27.40
N LEU A 108 19.30 -5.87 -26.86
CA LEU A 108 19.74 -6.74 -25.76
C LEU A 108 19.79 -8.18 -26.28
#